data_AF-A0A1G0UX62-F1
#
_entry.id   AF-A0A1G0UX62-F1
#
_cell.length_a   1.000
_cell.length_b   1.000
_cell.length_c   1.000
_cell.angle_alpha   90.00
_cell.angle_beta   90.00
_cell.angle_gamma   90.00
#
_symmetry.space_group_name_H-M   'P 1'
#
loop_
_entity.id
_entity.type
_entity.pdbx_description
1 polymer ?
#
loop_
_entity_poly.entity_id
_entity_poly.type
_entity_poly.pdbx_seq_one_letter_code
_entity_poly.pdbx_strand_id
1 'polypeptide(L)'
;ESQIQLALKLNLPIIVHNREANDDVMNIARKYKDSGLRAQYHCFAGSIADARELVEMHHYISFPGIVTFKNADSIRKVLSRVAIENLLLETDSPFMTPVPHRGERNEPAYIKLIAEKIAEIHHLTLQDVGKATSYNAYKLFGIGMKPKLSFTYQIGQSLYINVTNRCNADCVFCDRKGEAVINGYNLKMTKSEEPEAEVYIKEIGDPKNFKEIVFCGYGEPTIRWDVVKQVAKYIKDFGGNTRMNTDGHGNFINKRDITPELKGLIDTVSISLNSTDSVQYGKLMRVDPSMHGEMLDFARKAKNYTHVVLSIVGLSEVDSEAAKKFVVEEVGVDFRE
;
A
#
# COMPACT_ATOMS: atom_id res chain seq x y z
N GLU A 1 -16.12 5.76 -28.92
CA GLU A 1 -14.76 5.79 -29.49
C GLU A 1 -14.29 7.19 -29.95
N SER A 2 -15.04 7.96 -30.74
CA SER A 2 -14.59 9.30 -31.19
C SER A 2 -14.22 10.26 -30.04
N GLN A 3 -14.97 10.24 -28.92
CA GLN A 3 -14.63 11.02 -27.73
C GLN A 3 -13.34 10.53 -27.04
N ILE A 4 -13.05 9.23 -27.11
CA ILE A 4 -11.78 8.66 -26.61
C ILE A 4 -10.61 9.22 -27.43
N GLN A 5 -10.73 9.19 -28.76
CA GLN A 5 -9.70 9.75 -29.65
C GLN A 5 -9.48 11.25 -29.42
N LEU A 6 -10.55 12.00 -29.13
CA LEU A 6 -10.44 13.41 -28.78
C LEU A 6 -9.72 13.60 -27.43
N ALA A 7 -10.10 12.84 -26.41
CA ALA A 7 -9.47 12.89 -25.09
C ALA A 7 -7.97 12.59 -25.16
N LEU A 8 -7.57 11.59 -25.95
CA LEU A 8 -6.16 11.28 -26.21
C LEU A 8 -5.42 12.45 -26.86
N LYS A 9 -6.02 13.09 -27.89
CA LYS A 9 -5.43 14.28 -28.54
C LYS A 9 -5.27 15.45 -27.57
N LEU A 10 -6.19 15.61 -26.62
CA LEU A 10 -6.17 16.69 -25.64
C LEU A 10 -5.44 16.33 -24.34
N ASN A 11 -4.94 15.09 -24.21
CA ASN A 11 -4.38 14.54 -22.97
C ASN A 11 -5.33 14.70 -21.75
N LEU A 12 -6.63 14.55 -21.97
CA LEU A 12 -7.66 14.63 -20.93
C LEU A 12 -8.13 13.24 -20.50
N PRO A 13 -8.48 13.05 -19.22
CA PRO A 13 -9.17 11.84 -18.80
C PRO A 13 -10.61 11.82 -19.33
N ILE A 14 -11.21 10.63 -19.38
CA ILE A 14 -12.64 10.46 -19.65
C ILE A 14 -13.39 9.95 -18.42
N ILE A 15 -14.70 10.24 -18.35
CA ILE A 15 -15.61 9.65 -17.37
C ILE A 15 -16.55 8.75 -18.15
N VAL A 16 -16.47 7.45 -17.88
CA VAL A 16 -17.21 6.41 -18.60
C VAL A 16 -18.44 6.04 -17.78
N HIS A 17 -19.61 6.20 -18.39
CA HIS A 17 -20.85 5.64 -17.90
C HIS A 17 -21.11 4.31 -18.61
N ASN A 18 -21.55 3.31 -17.85
CA ASN A 18 -21.94 2.00 -18.36
C ASN A 18 -23.26 1.57 -17.72
N ARG A 19 -24.24 1.23 -18.55
CA ARG A 19 -25.50 0.63 -18.14
C ARG A 19 -25.91 -0.38 -19.20
N GLU A 20 -26.04 -1.64 -18.81
CA GLU A 20 -26.48 -2.74 -19.69
C GLU A 20 -25.61 -2.91 -20.97
N ALA A 21 -24.35 -2.46 -20.94
CA ALA A 21 -23.42 -2.50 -22.09
C ALA A 21 -22.00 -2.95 -21.70
N ASN A 22 -21.89 -3.81 -20.68
CA ASN A 22 -20.60 -4.17 -20.08
C ASN A 22 -19.62 -4.78 -21.09
N ASP A 23 -20.06 -5.70 -21.94
CA ASP A 23 -19.19 -6.39 -22.89
C ASP A 23 -18.59 -5.41 -23.91
N ASP A 24 -19.41 -4.52 -24.46
CA ASP A 24 -18.96 -3.50 -25.42
C ASP A 24 -17.98 -2.51 -24.77
N VAL A 25 -18.30 -2.04 -23.55
CA VAL A 25 -17.44 -1.12 -22.79
C VAL A 25 -16.08 -1.76 -22.51
N MET A 26 -16.05 -3.02 -22.05
CA MET A 26 -14.81 -3.73 -21.77
C MET A 26 -14.02 -4.04 -23.05
N ASN A 27 -14.69 -4.39 -24.15
CA ASN A 27 -14.03 -4.58 -25.45
C ASN A 27 -13.38 -3.30 -25.96
N ILE A 28 -14.05 -2.15 -25.78
CA ILE A 28 -13.47 -0.85 -26.11
C ILE A 28 -12.30 -0.54 -25.16
N ALA A 29 -12.44 -0.75 -23.85
CA ALA A 29 -11.35 -0.54 -22.89
C ALA A 29 -10.08 -1.32 -23.30
N ARG A 30 -10.23 -2.62 -23.59
CA ARG A 30 -9.15 -3.50 -24.08
C ARG A 30 -8.47 -2.96 -25.34
N LYS A 31 -9.25 -2.44 -26.28
CA LYS A 31 -8.73 -1.86 -27.53
C LYS A 31 -7.82 -0.65 -27.30
N TYR A 32 -8.05 0.11 -26.23
CA TYR A 32 -7.32 1.35 -25.91
C TYR A 32 -6.32 1.21 -24.76
N LYS A 33 -6.09 0.00 -24.22
CA LYS A 33 -5.25 -0.22 -23.03
C LYS A 33 -3.84 0.39 -23.13
N ASP A 34 -3.21 0.31 -24.31
CA ASP A 34 -1.83 0.78 -24.54
C ASP A 34 -1.77 2.21 -25.11
N SER A 35 -2.91 2.92 -25.18
CA SER A 35 -2.97 4.25 -25.79
C SER A 35 -2.63 5.39 -24.82
N GLY A 36 -2.38 5.08 -23.54
CA GLY A 36 -2.24 6.08 -22.48
C GLY A 36 -3.56 6.74 -22.05
N LEU A 37 -4.70 6.13 -22.39
CA LEU A 37 -6.01 6.62 -21.97
C LEU A 37 -6.13 6.56 -20.45
N ARG A 38 -6.67 7.62 -19.84
CA ARG A 38 -7.00 7.65 -18.41
C ARG A 38 -8.51 7.79 -18.27
N ALA A 39 -9.11 6.98 -17.41
CA ALA A 39 -10.56 6.95 -17.28
C ALA A 39 -11.00 6.78 -15.83
N GLN A 40 -12.14 7.38 -15.48
CA GLN A 40 -12.98 6.98 -14.35
C GLN A 40 -14.15 6.17 -14.89
N TYR A 41 -14.36 4.97 -14.36
CA TYR A 41 -15.59 4.20 -14.56
C TYR A 41 -16.56 4.57 -13.45
N HIS A 42 -17.43 5.52 -13.79
CA HIS A 42 -18.39 6.13 -12.89
C HIS A 42 -19.56 5.18 -12.59
N CYS A 43 -20.06 5.23 -11.34
CA CYS A 43 -21.16 4.41 -10.85
C CYS A 43 -20.99 2.93 -11.21
N PHE A 44 -19.84 2.37 -10.83
CA PHE A 44 -19.44 1.04 -11.27
C PHE A 44 -20.38 -0.05 -10.76
N ALA A 45 -20.86 -0.89 -11.69
CA ALA A 45 -21.74 -2.02 -11.43
C ALA A 45 -21.26 -3.31 -12.13
N GLY A 46 -20.00 -3.36 -12.57
CA GLY A 46 -19.40 -4.53 -13.21
C GLY A 46 -18.91 -5.60 -12.22
N SER A 47 -18.30 -6.65 -12.74
CA SER A 47 -17.78 -7.75 -11.93
C SER A 47 -16.42 -7.44 -11.28
N ILE A 48 -15.97 -8.30 -10.35
CA ILE A 48 -14.60 -8.23 -9.79
C ILE A 48 -13.55 -8.39 -10.89
N ALA A 49 -13.81 -9.24 -11.89
CA ALA A 49 -12.91 -9.47 -13.01
C ALA A 49 -12.77 -8.21 -13.87
N ASP A 50 -13.89 -7.55 -14.17
CA ASP A 50 -13.90 -6.28 -14.90
C ASP A 50 -13.15 -5.20 -14.12
N ALA A 51 -13.44 -5.07 -12.82
CA ALA A 51 -12.76 -4.09 -11.97
C ALA A 51 -11.24 -4.30 -11.95
N ARG A 52 -10.78 -5.56 -11.84
CA ARG A 52 -9.36 -5.90 -11.88
C ARG A 52 -8.73 -5.50 -13.21
N GLU A 53 -9.37 -5.86 -14.33
CA GLU A 53 -8.87 -5.55 -15.67
C GLU A 53 -8.77 -4.03 -15.90
N LEU A 54 -9.76 -3.26 -15.45
CA LEU A 54 -9.72 -1.79 -15.53
C LEU A 54 -8.59 -1.18 -14.68
N VAL A 55 -8.34 -1.72 -13.49
CA VAL A 55 -7.24 -1.30 -12.62
C VAL A 55 -5.88 -1.61 -13.27
N GLU A 56 -5.73 -2.79 -13.89
CA GLU A 56 -4.53 -3.16 -14.64
C GLU A 56 -4.28 -2.21 -15.83
N MET A 57 -5.34 -1.63 -16.41
CA MET A 57 -5.28 -0.58 -17.44
C MET A 57 -5.09 0.84 -16.87
N HIS A 58 -4.75 0.97 -15.59
CA HIS A 58 -4.56 2.25 -14.89
C HIS A 58 -5.79 3.16 -14.89
N HIS A 59 -6.99 2.58 -14.89
CA HIS A 59 -8.24 3.31 -14.75
C HIS A 59 -8.73 3.33 -13.30
N TYR A 60 -9.54 4.34 -12.96
CA TYR A 60 -10.16 4.50 -11.65
C TYR A 60 -11.60 4.02 -11.66
N ILE A 61 -12.06 3.57 -10.51
CA ILE A 61 -13.42 3.09 -10.29
C ILE A 61 -14.06 3.93 -9.19
N SER A 62 -15.34 4.24 -9.32
CA SER A 62 -16.08 4.94 -8.28
C SER A 62 -17.44 4.32 -8.04
N PHE A 63 -17.92 4.51 -6.82
CA PHE A 63 -19.22 4.03 -6.38
C PHE A 63 -19.96 5.15 -5.63
N PRO A 64 -21.19 5.50 -6.02
CA PRO A 64 -21.98 6.53 -5.36
C PRO A 64 -22.63 5.97 -4.08
N GLY A 65 -23.64 6.66 -3.55
CA GLY A 65 -24.29 6.28 -2.29
C GLY A 65 -24.90 4.88 -2.25
N ILE A 66 -25.02 4.18 -3.38
CA ILE A 66 -25.46 2.79 -3.48
C ILE A 66 -24.70 1.84 -2.55
N VAL A 67 -23.41 2.11 -2.27
CA VAL A 67 -22.59 1.27 -1.36
C VAL A 67 -23.14 1.21 0.07
N THR A 68 -23.88 2.25 0.47
CA THR A 68 -24.50 2.36 1.79
C THR A 68 -25.82 1.60 1.90
N PHE A 69 -26.38 1.10 0.79
CA PHE A 69 -27.72 0.52 0.75
C PHE A 69 -27.73 -0.89 1.34
N LYS A 70 -28.80 -1.27 2.06
CA LYS A 70 -28.88 -2.61 2.68
C LYS A 70 -28.64 -3.75 1.68
N ASN A 71 -29.25 -3.71 0.49
CA ASN A 71 -29.20 -4.81 -0.49
C ASN A 71 -28.04 -4.71 -1.52
N ALA A 72 -26.97 -3.96 -1.24
CA ALA A 72 -25.85 -3.76 -2.17
C ALA A 72 -24.64 -4.66 -1.89
N ASP A 73 -24.86 -5.90 -1.44
CA ASP A 73 -23.78 -6.82 -1.05
C ASP A 73 -22.85 -7.17 -2.22
N SER A 74 -23.38 -7.34 -3.42
CA SER A 74 -22.58 -7.60 -4.62
C SER A 74 -21.62 -6.44 -4.92
N ILE A 75 -22.09 -5.21 -4.83
CA ILE A 75 -21.29 -4.00 -5.03
C ILE A 75 -20.22 -3.87 -3.94
N ARG A 76 -20.59 -4.07 -2.67
CA ARG A 76 -19.61 -4.06 -1.57
C ARG A 76 -18.55 -5.13 -1.72
N LYS A 77 -18.91 -6.31 -2.25
CA LYS A 77 -17.96 -7.39 -2.53
C LYS A 77 -16.96 -6.94 -3.61
N VAL A 78 -17.39 -6.28 -4.67
CA VAL A 78 -16.48 -5.71 -5.68
C VAL A 78 -15.59 -4.64 -5.05
N LEU A 79 -16.19 -3.66 -4.37
CA LEU A 79 -15.48 -2.58 -3.69
C LEU A 79 -14.38 -3.11 -2.76
N SER A 80 -14.66 -4.14 -1.95
CA SER A 80 -13.67 -4.75 -1.05
C SER A 80 -12.44 -5.36 -1.75
N ARG A 81 -12.53 -5.59 -3.07
CA ARG A 81 -11.44 -6.15 -3.89
C ARG A 81 -10.70 -5.11 -4.72
N VAL A 82 -11.14 -3.86 -4.73
CA VAL A 82 -10.47 -2.77 -5.45
C VAL A 82 -9.63 -1.97 -4.45
N ALA A 83 -8.31 -1.90 -4.65
CA ALA A 83 -7.43 -1.16 -3.75
C ALA A 83 -7.79 0.34 -3.70
N ILE A 84 -7.61 0.99 -2.54
CA ILE A 84 -8.04 2.38 -2.30
C ILE A 84 -7.34 3.38 -3.25
N GLU A 85 -6.16 3.05 -3.74
CA GLU A 85 -5.36 3.79 -4.72
C GLU A 85 -5.98 3.84 -6.12
N ASN A 86 -6.99 3.01 -6.39
CA ASN A 86 -7.73 2.97 -7.66
C ASN A 86 -9.18 3.43 -7.51
N LEU A 87 -9.57 3.90 -6.33
CA LEU A 87 -10.92 4.37 -6.05
C LEU A 87 -11.03 5.90 -6.12
N LEU A 88 -12.18 6.38 -6.60
CA LEU A 88 -12.61 7.76 -6.49
C LEU A 88 -13.91 7.84 -5.69
N LEU A 89 -14.04 8.91 -4.90
CA LEU A 89 -15.29 9.24 -4.23
C LEU A 89 -16.20 9.99 -5.18
N GLU A 90 -17.48 9.61 -5.19
CA GLU A 90 -18.51 10.33 -5.93
C GLU A 90 -19.85 10.28 -5.20
N THR A 91 -20.72 11.25 -5.44
CA THR A 91 -22.11 11.20 -4.95
C THR A 91 -23.10 10.78 -6.04
N ASP A 92 -22.81 11.12 -7.30
CA ASP A 92 -23.80 11.12 -8.40
C ASP A 92 -25.02 12.01 -8.13
N SER A 93 -24.82 13.11 -7.39
CA SER A 93 -25.90 14.05 -7.07
C SER A 93 -26.53 14.63 -8.34
N PRO A 94 -27.87 14.72 -8.43
CA PRO A 94 -28.85 14.60 -7.34
C PRO A 94 -29.38 13.19 -7.04
N PHE A 95 -28.79 12.14 -7.64
CA PHE A 95 -29.25 10.75 -7.54
C PHE A 95 -28.47 9.95 -6.49
N MET A 96 -28.85 8.69 -6.26
CA MET A 96 -28.12 7.73 -5.43
C MET A 96 -27.84 8.20 -3.99
N THR A 97 -28.79 8.90 -3.38
CA THR A 97 -28.67 9.44 -2.01
C THR A 97 -28.27 8.37 -1.00
N PRO A 98 -27.15 8.51 -0.28
CA PRO A 98 -26.69 7.52 0.68
C PRO A 98 -27.60 7.44 1.92
N VAL A 99 -27.56 6.31 2.63
CA VAL A 99 -28.15 6.15 3.97
C VAL A 99 -27.46 7.15 4.93
N PRO A 100 -28.21 7.83 5.82
CA PRO A 100 -29.63 7.65 6.15
C PRO A 100 -30.63 8.42 5.26
N HIS A 101 -30.19 9.24 4.31
CA HIS A 101 -31.02 10.18 3.54
C HIS A 101 -31.75 9.55 2.33
N ARG A 102 -32.05 8.25 2.38
CA ARG A 102 -32.72 7.56 1.27
C ARG A 102 -34.09 8.17 0.97
N GLY A 103 -34.36 8.47 -0.29
CA GLY A 103 -35.63 9.07 -0.74
C GLY A 103 -35.60 10.60 -0.80
N GLU A 104 -34.54 11.23 -0.28
CA GLU A 104 -34.29 12.67 -0.42
C GLU A 104 -33.40 12.95 -1.63
N ARG A 105 -33.29 14.23 -2.04
CA ARG A 105 -32.34 14.67 -3.07
C ARG A 105 -30.91 14.51 -2.55
N ASN A 106 -30.02 13.92 -3.35
CA ASN A 106 -28.60 13.83 -2.99
C ASN A 106 -27.88 15.15 -3.20
N GLU A 107 -26.79 15.36 -2.46
CA GLU A 107 -25.92 16.51 -2.56
C GLU A 107 -24.44 16.17 -2.31
N PRO A 108 -23.49 16.96 -2.84
CA PRO A 108 -22.06 16.72 -2.62
C PRO A 108 -21.64 16.60 -1.15
N ALA A 109 -22.34 17.27 -0.23
CA ALA A 109 -22.05 17.21 1.21
C ALA A 109 -22.17 15.78 1.79
N TYR A 110 -22.98 14.92 1.16
CA TYR A 110 -23.15 13.52 1.59
C TYR A 110 -21.99 12.60 1.19
N ILE A 111 -20.95 13.11 0.51
CA ILE A 111 -19.74 12.35 0.17
C ILE A 111 -19.07 11.72 1.40
N LYS A 112 -19.20 12.37 2.57
CA LYS A 112 -18.67 11.86 3.84
C LYS A 112 -19.26 10.50 4.20
N LEU A 113 -20.56 10.30 4.00
CA LEU A 113 -21.25 9.04 4.31
C LEU A 113 -20.76 7.88 3.43
N ILE A 114 -20.41 8.21 2.18
CA ILE A 114 -19.87 7.25 1.22
C ILE A 114 -18.44 6.88 1.61
N ALA A 115 -17.62 7.88 1.96
CA ALA A 115 -16.25 7.68 2.43
C ALA A 115 -16.20 6.87 3.74
N GLU A 116 -17.12 7.10 4.69
CA GLU A 116 -17.23 6.31 5.93
C GLU A 116 -17.55 4.85 5.64
N LYS A 117 -18.46 4.57 4.70
CA LYS A 117 -18.77 3.19 4.30
C LYS A 117 -17.59 2.51 3.61
N ILE A 118 -16.84 3.22 2.76
CA ILE A 118 -15.60 2.70 2.15
C ILE A 118 -14.55 2.43 3.24
N ALA A 119 -14.39 3.35 4.19
CA ALA A 119 -13.45 3.20 5.30
C ALA A 119 -13.74 1.93 6.12
N GLU A 120 -15.01 1.66 6.43
CA GLU A 120 -15.45 0.43 7.10
C GLU A 120 -15.06 -0.83 6.30
N ILE A 121 -15.34 -0.85 5.00
CA ILE A 121 -15.08 -2.01 4.12
C ILE A 121 -13.59 -2.28 3.96
N HIS A 122 -12.76 -1.24 3.90
CA HIS A 122 -11.31 -1.35 3.73
C HIS A 122 -10.55 -1.41 5.06
N HIS A 123 -11.24 -1.38 6.21
CA HIS A 123 -10.61 -1.28 7.54
C HIS A 123 -9.64 -0.10 7.66
N LEU A 124 -9.98 1.02 7.04
CA LEU A 124 -9.23 2.28 7.05
C LEU A 124 -9.94 3.32 7.89
N THR A 125 -9.25 4.41 8.23
CA THR A 125 -9.91 5.58 8.80
C THR A 125 -10.55 6.43 7.70
N LEU A 126 -11.54 7.26 8.06
CA LEU A 126 -12.11 8.24 7.13
C LEU A 126 -11.03 9.18 6.55
N GLN A 127 -10.02 9.50 7.36
CA GLN A 127 -8.91 10.36 6.93
C GLN A 127 -8.03 9.66 5.88
N ASP A 128 -7.76 8.36 6.04
CA ASP A 128 -6.98 7.57 5.07
C ASP A 128 -7.69 7.50 3.72
N VAL A 129 -9.01 7.22 3.74
CA VAL A 129 -9.84 7.24 2.52
C VAL A 129 -9.77 8.60 1.86
N GLY A 130 -10.00 9.68 2.64
CA GLY A 130 -9.96 11.05 2.13
C GLY A 130 -8.61 11.42 1.50
N LYS A 131 -7.48 11.07 2.13
CA LYS A 131 -6.13 11.31 1.60
C LYS A 131 -5.91 10.56 0.29
N ALA A 132 -6.17 9.24 0.29
CA ALA A 132 -5.95 8.39 -0.87
C ALA A 132 -6.81 8.83 -2.06
N THR A 133 -8.11 9.02 -1.87
CA THR A 133 -9.02 9.37 -2.97
C THR A 133 -8.82 10.80 -3.46
N SER A 134 -8.40 11.74 -2.59
CA SER A 134 -8.03 13.09 -3.02
C SER A 134 -6.78 13.07 -3.90
N TYR A 135 -5.78 12.25 -3.55
CA TYR A 135 -4.61 12.07 -4.40
C TYR A 135 -4.97 11.40 -5.74
N ASN A 136 -5.89 10.44 -5.75
CA ASN A 136 -6.40 9.82 -6.97
C ASN A 136 -7.10 10.84 -7.88
N ALA A 137 -7.92 11.73 -7.30
CA ALA A 137 -8.54 12.82 -8.05
C ALA A 137 -7.51 13.80 -8.63
N TYR A 138 -6.43 14.10 -7.88
CA TYR A 138 -5.31 14.88 -8.38
C TYR A 138 -4.59 14.17 -9.54
N LYS A 139 -4.31 12.87 -9.43
CA LYS A 139 -3.66 12.08 -10.50
C LYS A 139 -4.51 12.04 -11.78
N LEU A 140 -5.82 11.85 -11.65
CA LEU A 140 -6.70 11.73 -12.81
C LEU A 140 -7.02 13.09 -13.44
N PHE A 141 -7.51 14.03 -12.63
CA PHE A 141 -8.08 15.30 -13.10
C PHE A 141 -7.16 16.51 -12.93
N GLY A 142 -6.05 16.39 -12.18
CA GLY A 142 -5.21 17.53 -11.82
C GLY A 142 -5.84 18.47 -10.79
N ILE A 143 -6.91 18.04 -10.12
CA ILE A 143 -7.65 18.85 -9.14
C ILE A 143 -7.11 18.57 -7.73
N GLY A 144 -6.85 19.62 -6.95
CA GLY A 144 -6.33 19.51 -5.59
C GLY A 144 -4.81 19.67 -5.54
N MET A 145 -4.16 19.03 -4.58
CA MET A 145 -2.72 19.15 -4.37
C MET A 145 -2.05 17.78 -4.29
N LYS A 146 -0.82 17.71 -4.80
CA LYS A 146 0.06 16.57 -4.55
C LYS A 146 0.40 16.49 -3.05
N PRO A 147 0.36 15.30 -2.43
CA PRO A 147 0.77 15.15 -1.04
C PRO A 147 2.22 15.58 -0.83
N LYS A 148 2.45 16.30 0.26
CA LYS A 148 3.79 16.68 0.72
C LYS A 148 4.52 15.44 1.22
N LEU A 149 5.86 15.49 1.14
CA LEU A 149 6.72 14.46 1.71
C LEU A 149 6.35 14.20 3.17
N SER A 150 6.21 12.93 3.51
CA SER A 150 5.89 12.44 4.85
C SER A 150 7.01 11.50 5.32
N PHE A 151 7.55 11.77 6.51
CA PHE A 151 8.56 10.92 7.15
C PHE A 151 7.92 9.83 8.01
N THR A 152 6.85 10.21 8.72
CA THR A 152 5.94 9.29 9.39
C THR A 152 4.57 9.30 8.72
N TYR A 153 3.86 8.18 8.78
CA TYR A 153 2.51 8.05 8.24
C TYR A 153 1.71 7.02 9.02
N GLN A 154 0.43 7.29 9.24
CA GLN A 154 -0.46 6.39 9.99
C GLN A 154 -1.36 5.64 9.03
N ILE A 155 -1.49 4.33 9.24
CA ILE A 155 -2.47 3.48 8.57
C ILE A 155 -3.20 2.70 9.65
N GLY A 156 -4.52 2.92 9.77
CA GLY A 156 -5.30 2.35 10.86
C GLY A 156 -4.78 2.81 12.23
N GLN A 157 -4.42 1.86 13.09
CA GLN A 157 -3.92 2.12 14.46
C GLN A 157 -2.40 2.04 14.60
N SER A 158 -1.67 1.84 13.50
CA SER A 158 -0.21 1.73 13.51
C SER A 158 0.44 2.96 12.87
N LEU A 159 1.55 3.41 13.43
CA LEU A 159 2.38 4.46 12.84
C LEU A 159 3.53 3.80 12.08
N TYR A 160 3.85 4.32 10.90
CA TYR A 160 4.92 3.84 10.05
C TYR A 160 5.97 4.93 9.88
N ILE A 161 7.23 4.51 9.79
CA ILE A 161 8.40 5.38 9.66
C ILE A 161 9.12 5.03 8.37
N ASN A 162 9.06 5.94 7.41
CA ASN A 162 9.84 5.86 6.18
C ASN A 162 11.23 6.41 6.46
N VAL A 163 12.16 5.53 6.84
CA VAL A 163 13.50 5.91 7.32
C VAL A 163 14.43 6.38 6.18
N THR A 164 14.28 5.77 5.00
CA THR A 164 15.13 5.98 3.83
C THR A 164 14.43 5.45 2.57
N ASN A 165 14.76 6.00 1.39
CA ASN A 165 14.46 5.36 0.11
C ASN A 165 15.63 4.57 -0.50
N ARG A 166 16.73 4.44 0.23
CA ARG A 166 17.84 3.59 -0.19
C ARG A 166 17.49 2.13 0.13
N CYS A 167 17.91 1.21 -0.72
CA CYS A 167 17.79 -0.24 -0.57
C CYS A 167 18.77 -0.87 -1.55
N ASN A 168 19.41 -1.97 -1.15
CA ASN A 168 20.30 -2.76 -2.00
C ASN A 168 19.54 -3.65 -3.00
N ALA A 169 18.24 -3.89 -2.77
CA ALA A 169 17.35 -4.56 -3.72
C ALA A 169 16.64 -3.57 -4.66
N ASP A 170 16.18 -4.08 -5.80
CA ASP A 170 15.36 -3.35 -6.78
C ASP A 170 14.16 -4.20 -7.22
N CYS A 171 13.36 -4.60 -6.25
CA CYS A 171 12.31 -5.60 -6.44
C CYS A 171 11.34 -5.22 -7.57
N VAL A 172 10.91 -6.21 -8.35
CA VAL A 172 10.02 -6.02 -9.52
C VAL A 172 8.65 -5.43 -9.15
N PHE A 173 8.24 -5.58 -7.90
CA PHE A 173 6.95 -5.14 -7.37
C PHE A 173 7.04 -3.84 -6.54
N CYS A 174 8.23 -3.26 -6.39
CA CYS A 174 8.44 -2.11 -5.51
C CYS A 174 8.29 -0.78 -6.27
N ASP A 175 7.28 0.03 -5.91
CA ASP A 175 7.05 1.36 -6.51
C ASP A 175 8.01 2.47 -6.00
N ARG A 176 9.05 2.11 -5.23
CA ARG A 176 10.01 3.08 -4.66
C ARG A 176 10.60 4.05 -5.70
N LYS A 177 10.86 3.58 -6.92
CA LYS A 177 11.42 4.40 -8.02
C LYS A 177 10.34 5.18 -8.78
N GLY A 178 9.08 4.75 -8.69
CA GLY A 178 7.92 5.37 -9.32
C GLY A 178 7.40 6.55 -8.50
N GLU A 179 6.13 6.51 -8.10
CA GLU A 179 5.55 7.61 -7.32
C GLU A 179 5.96 7.53 -5.84
N ALA A 180 6.13 6.32 -5.32
CA ALA A 180 6.40 6.04 -3.91
C ALA A 180 5.34 6.70 -3.00
N VAL A 181 4.08 6.51 -3.36
CA VAL A 181 2.93 6.99 -2.59
C VAL A 181 2.13 5.80 -2.08
N ILE A 182 1.80 5.80 -0.79
CA ILE A 182 0.97 4.76 -0.16
C ILE A 182 -0.18 5.42 0.60
N ASN A 183 -1.43 5.00 0.38
CA ASN A 183 -2.62 5.59 1.03
C ASN A 183 -2.66 7.15 0.98
N GLY A 184 -2.15 7.76 -0.09
CA GLY A 184 -2.06 9.22 -0.24
C GLY A 184 -0.91 9.90 0.52
N TYR A 185 -0.04 9.15 1.21
CA TYR A 185 1.20 9.67 1.79
C TYR A 185 2.33 9.61 0.77
N ASN A 186 2.93 10.75 0.46
CA ASN A 186 4.12 10.81 -0.39
C ASN A 186 5.36 10.46 0.44
N LEU A 187 5.97 9.33 0.11
CA LEU A 187 7.14 8.79 0.79
C LEU A 187 8.42 8.96 -0.05
N LYS A 188 8.34 9.66 -1.18
CA LYS A 188 9.47 9.86 -2.10
C LYS A 188 10.40 10.96 -1.59
N MET A 189 11.55 10.54 -1.08
CA MET A 189 12.65 11.39 -0.62
C MET A 189 13.96 11.04 -1.32
N THR A 190 14.77 12.07 -1.50
CA THR A 190 16.18 11.95 -1.86
C THR A 190 17.04 11.70 -0.62
N LYS A 191 18.29 11.27 -0.82
CA LYS A 191 19.24 11.08 0.29
C LYS A 191 19.44 12.35 1.14
N SER A 192 19.40 13.53 0.53
CA SER A 192 19.54 14.83 1.22
C SER A 192 18.32 15.23 2.04
N GLU A 193 17.16 14.61 1.80
CA GLU A 193 15.92 14.87 2.53
C GLU A 193 15.72 13.90 3.69
N GLU A 194 16.56 12.86 3.81
CA GLU A 194 16.52 11.90 4.92
C GLU A 194 16.81 12.62 6.26
N PRO A 195 15.83 12.74 7.17
CA PRO A 195 15.99 13.54 8.38
C PRO A 195 16.72 12.76 9.48
N GLU A 196 17.24 13.46 10.48
CA GLU A 196 17.83 12.87 11.69
C GLU A 196 16.76 12.26 12.62
N ALA A 197 17.20 11.48 13.62
CA ALA A 197 16.32 10.74 14.53
C ALA A 197 15.31 11.64 15.26
N GLU A 198 15.71 12.86 15.63
CA GLU A 198 14.91 13.82 16.39
C GLU A 198 13.64 14.24 15.65
N VAL A 199 13.67 14.27 14.32
CA VAL A 199 12.49 14.61 13.51
C VAL A 199 11.42 13.53 13.67
N TYR A 200 11.81 12.25 13.55
CA TYR A 200 10.89 11.14 13.76
C TYR A 200 10.36 11.10 15.18
N ILE A 201 11.23 11.29 16.19
CA ILE A 201 10.84 11.32 17.60
C ILE A 201 9.78 12.40 17.85
N LYS A 202 9.99 13.60 17.30
CA LYS A 202 9.04 14.71 17.40
C LYS A 202 7.71 14.40 16.71
N GLU A 203 7.74 13.77 15.53
CA GLU A 203 6.52 13.40 14.80
C GLU A 203 5.74 12.26 15.48
N ILE A 204 6.45 11.30 16.11
CA ILE A 204 5.85 10.21 16.88
C ILE A 204 5.06 10.75 18.08
N GLY A 205 5.63 11.71 18.82
CA GLY A 205 5.02 12.17 20.08
C GLY A 205 4.97 11.04 21.12
N ASP A 206 3.82 10.80 21.75
CA ASP A 206 3.64 9.68 22.71
C ASP A 206 3.44 8.35 21.95
N PRO A 207 4.39 7.39 22.03
CA PRO A 207 4.30 6.12 21.31
C PRO A 207 3.09 5.26 21.69
N LYS A 208 2.50 5.44 22.88
CA LYS A 208 1.35 4.65 23.34
C LYS A 208 0.05 4.99 22.60
N ASN A 209 0.04 6.06 21.81
CA ASN A 209 -1.08 6.40 20.94
C ASN A 209 -1.25 5.42 19.78
N PHE A 210 -0.26 4.58 19.52
CA PHE A 210 -0.25 3.62 18.42
C PHE A 210 -0.20 2.20 18.95
N LYS A 211 -0.86 1.28 18.24
CA LYS A 211 -0.77 -0.16 18.52
C LYS A 211 0.66 -0.67 18.39
N GLU A 212 1.34 -0.22 17.33
CA GLU A 212 2.75 -0.46 17.04
C GLU A 212 3.30 0.68 16.19
N ILE A 213 4.63 0.85 16.24
CA ILE A 213 5.37 1.76 15.38
C ILE A 213 6.31 0.93 14.51
N VAL A 214 6.18 1.11 13.20
CA VAL A 214 6.76 0.21 12.20
C VAL A 214 7.82 0.95 11.39
N PHE A 215 9.07 0.50 11.45
CA PHE A 215 10.11 0.93 10.52
C PHE A 215 9.86 0.26 9.17
N CYS A 216 9.10 0.97 8.33
CA CYS A 216 8.64 0.50 7.02
C CYS A 216 8.26 1.70 6.16
N GLY A 217 8.54 1.58 4.87
CA GLY A 217 8.32 2.61 3.85
C GLY A 217 8.81 2.07 2.52
N TYR A 218 9.44 2.92 1.71
CA TYR A 218 10.00 2.51 0.43
C TYR A 218 11.53 2.41 0.50
N GLY A 219 12.08 1.48 1.26
CA GLY A 219 13.54 1.30 1.39
C GLY A 219 13.91 0.27 2.44
N GLU A 220 15.21 0.08 2.65
CA GLU A 220 15.75 -0.86 3.63
C GLU A 220 16.19 -0.12 4.90
N PRO A 221 15.45 -0.22 6.02
CA PRO A 221 15.71 0.56 7.22
C PRO A 221 17.10 0.33 7.82
N THR A 222 17.69 -0.86 7.65
CA THR A 222 19.02 -1.19 8.17
C THR A 222 20.16 -0.43 7.48
N ILE A 223 19.91 0.26 6.37
CA ILE A 223 20.87 1.22 5.78
C ILE A 223 21.11 2.42 6.70
N ARG A 224 20.12 2.80 7.51
CA ARG A 224 20.24 3.85 8.52
C ARG A 224 20.08 3.28 9.92
N TRP A 225 20.76 2.16 10.18
CA TRP A 225 20.61 1.40 11.42
C TRP A 225 20.80 2.25 12.70
N ASP A 226 21.74 3.19 12.71
CA ASP A 226 21.93 4.07 13.88
C ASP A 226 20.74 5.00 14.15
N VAL A 227 20.04 5.47 13.11
CA VAL A 227 18.80 6.25 13.25
C VAL A 227 17.68 5.36 13.75
N VAL A 228 17.55 4.15 13.18
CA VAL A 228 16.55 3.17 13.62
C VAL A 228 16.72 2.86 15.11
N LYS A 229 17.95 2.62 15.58
CA LYS A 229 18.23 2.36 17.00
C LYS A 229 17.85 3.53 17.90
N GLN A 230 18.19 4.76 17.52
CA GLN A 230 17.86 5.95 18.31
C GLN A 230 16.36 6.14 18.46
N VAL A 231 15.62 6.02 17.34
CA VAL A 231 14.16 6.14 17.35
C VAL A 231 13.51 4.98 18.08
N ALA A 232 13.98 3.74 17.86
CA ALA A 232 13.49 2.55 18.57
C ALA A 232 13.70 2.69 20.07
N LYS A 233 14.88 3.15 20.50
CA LYS A 233 15.17 3.41 21.91
C LYS A 233 14.16 4.39 22.52
N TYR A 234 13.89 5.52 21.85
CA TYR A 234 12.86 6.45 22.30
C TYR A 234 11.49 5.76 22.43
N ILE A 235 11.07 5.01 21.41
CA ILE A 235 9.79 4.29 21.43
C ILE A 235 9.70 3.36 22.65
N LYS A 236 10.75 2.58 22.92
CA LYS A 236 10.80 1.63 24.03
C LYS A 236 10.87 2.32 25.39
N ASP A 237 11.67 3.37 25.53
CA ASP A 237 11.79 4.17 26.77
C ASP A 237 10.43 4.78 27.18
N PHE A 238 9.55 5.04 26.23
CA PHE A 238 8.19 5.57 26.45
C PHE A 238 7.06 4.51 26.32
N GLY A 239 7.41 3.23 26.31
CA GLY A 239 6.45 2.13 26.43
C GLY A 239 5.71 1.75 25.15
N GLY A 240 6.23 2.12 23.97
CA GLY A 240 5.68 1.71 22.68
C GLY A 240 6.18 0.33 22.21
N ASN A 241 5.49 -0.19 21.19
CA ASN A 241 5.87 -1.43 20.50
C ASN A 241 6.52 -1.12 19.15
N THR A 242 7.56 -1.87 18.77
CA THR A 242 8.32 -1.67 17.54
C THR A 242 8.28 -2.87 16.63
N ARG A 243 8.07 -2.62 15.34
CA ARG A 243 8.30 -3.61 14.27
C ARG A 243 9.24 -3.05 13.23
N MET A 244 10.13 -3.87 12.69
CA MET A 244 10.94 -3.52 11.52
C MET A 244 10.57 -4.41 10.35
N ASN A 245 10.22 -3.81 9.21
CA ASN A 245 10.06 -4.54 7.95
C ASN A 245 11.34 -4.39 7.14
N THR A 246 11.93 -5.50 6.72
CA THR A 246 13.24 -5.53 6.07
C THR A 246 13.28 -6.57 4.94
N ASP A 247 14.20 -6.40 4.01
CA ASP A 247 14.59 -7.45 3.06
C ASP A 247 15.50 -8.53 3.67
N GLY A 248 15.93 -8.34 4.92
CA GLY A 248 16.76 -9.28 5.67
C GLY A 248 18.26 -9.19 5.35
N HIS A 249 18.70 -8.22 4.55
CA HIS A 249 20.11 -8.06 4.19
C HIS A 249 20.92 -7.22 5.20
N GLY A 250 20.37 -6.99 6.41
CA GLY A 250 20.92 -6.03 7.38
C GLY A 250 22.38 -6.29 7.77
N ASN A 251 22.77 -7.55 7.95
CA ASN A 251 24.15 -7.92 8.28
C ASN A 251 25.12 -7.61 7.12
N PHE A 252 24.72 -7.96 5.89
CA PHE A 252 25.47 -7.66 4.68
C PHE A 252 25.66 -6.14 4.50
N ILE A 253 24.58 -5.37 4.64
CA ILE A 253 24.59 -3.91 4.50
C ILE A 253 25.52 -3.25 5.52
N ASN A 254 25.48 -3.71 6.77
CA ASN A 254 26.26 -3.13 7.87
C ASN A 254 27.65 -3.76 8.03
N LYS A 255 27.99 -4.75 7.20
CA LYS A 255 29.28 -5.47 7.20
C LYS A 255 29.63 -6.12 8.55
N ARG A 256 28.63 -6.47 9.36
CA ARG A 256 28.74 -7.09 10.68
C ARG A 256 27.41 -7.67 11.12
N ASP A 257 27.43 -8.56 12.11
CA ASP A 257 26.19 -9.05 12.71
C ASP A 257 25.54 -7.96 13.58
N ILE A 258 24.39 -7.44 13.12
CA ILE A 258 23.59 -6.45 13.86
C ILE A 258 22.47 -7.09 14.66
N THR A 259 22.20 -8.39 14.48
CA THR A 259 21.06 -9.05 15.11
C THR A 259 21.06 -9.02 16.65
N PRO A 260 22.21 -9.05 17.37
CA PRO A 260 22.20 -8.88 18.82
C PRO A 260 21.70 -7.50 19.26
N GLU A 261 21.84 -6.47 18.43
CA GLU A 261 21.39 -5.10 18.72
C GLU A 261 19.87 -4.94 18.61
N LEU A 262 19.15 -5.94 18.07
CA LEU A 262 17.68 -5.93 18.03
C LEU A 262 17.08 -6.07 19.44
N LYS A 263 17.80 -6.73 20.35
CA LYS A 263 17.30 -7.09 21.68
C LYS A 263 16.87 -5.84 22.46
N GLY A 264 15.59 -5.80 22.83
CA GLY A 264 15.01 -4.69 23.59
C GLY A 264 14.81 -3.40 22.80
N LEU A 265 15.10 -3.39 21.49
CA LEU A 265 14.82 -2.25 20.60
C LEU A 265 13.73 -2.57 19.58
N ILE A 266 13.75 -3.76 18.99
CA ILE A 266 12.79 -4.21 17.98
C ILE A 266 12.02 -5.41 18.53
N ASP A 267 10.70 -5.26 18.74
CA ASP A 267 9.86 -6.34 19.27
C ASP A 267 9.53 -7.40 18.21
N THR A 268 9.45 -7.01 16.95
CA THR A 268 9.22 -7.91 15.82
C THR A 268 10.00 -7.50 14.58
N VAL A 269 10.61 -8.47 13.89
CA VAL A 269 11.22 -8.29 12.58
C VAL A 269 10.40 -9.06 11.54
N SER A 270 9.83 -8.34 10.59
CA SER A 270 9.11 -8.90 9.44
C SER A 270 10.03 -8.89 8.23
N ILE A 271 10.39 -10.06 7.72
CA ILE A 271 11.34 -10.24 6.62
C ILE A 271 10.59 -10.69 5.38
N SER A 272 10.88 -10.06 4.24
CA SER A 272 10.28 -10.44 2.96
C SER A 272 11.00 -11.65 2.36
N LEU A 273 10.46 -12.86 2.59
CA LEU A 273 10.95 -14.11 1.99
C LEU A 273 10.84 -14.08 0.47
N ASN A 274 9.66 -13.70 -0.05
CA ASN A 274 9.28 -13.64 -1.46
C ASN A 274 9.37 -14.94 -2.28
N SER A 275 10.41 -15.76 -2.11
CA SER A 275 10.52 -17.09 -2.71
C SER A 275 11.41 -17.98 -1.84
N THR A 276 11.14 -19.29 -1.85
CA THR A 276 12.02 -20.31 -1.26
C THR A 276 13.16 -20.73 -2.19
N ASP A 277 13.08 -20.39 -3.47
CA ASP A 277 14.11 -20.66 -4.48
C ASP A 277 15.03 -19.44 -4.62
N SER A 278 16.34 -19.65 -4.47
CA SER A 278 17.31 -18.55 -4.47
C SER A 278 17.42 -17.85 -5.83
N VAL A 279 17.23 -18.58 -6.93
CA VAL A 279 17.30 -18.01 -8.29
C VAL A 279 16.07 -17.16 -8.57
N GLN A 280 14.88 -17.63 -8.21
CA GLN A 280 13.63 -16.88 -8.29
C GLN A 280 13.68 -15.66 -7.37
N TYR A 281 14.17 -15.81 -6.13
CA TYR A 281 14.40 -14.70 -5.21
C TYR A 281 15.28 -13.62 -5.83
N GLY A 282 16.44 -14.00 -6.38
CA GLY A 282 17.37 -13.08 -7.04
C GLY A 282 16.72 -12.32 -8.20
N LYS A 283 15.87 -12.99 -9.00
CA LYS A 283 15.10 -12.35 -10.08
C LYS A 283 14.05 -11.37 -9.56
N LEU A 284 13.25 -11.78 -8.57
CA LEU A 284 12.17 -10.97 -8.00
C LEU A 284 12.72 -9.72 -7.30
N MET A 285 13.80 -9.88 -6.53
CA MET A 285 14.45 -8.81 -5.78
C MET A 285 15.45 -8.00 -6.61
N ARG A 286 15.81 -8.50 -7.80
CA ARG A 286 16.89 -7.99 -8.66
C ARG A 286 18.22 -7.84 -7.93
N VAL A 287 18.60 -8.89 -7.21
CA VAL A 287 19.88 -9.01 -6.49
C VAL A 287 20.56 -10.33 -6.87
N ASP A 288 21.82 -10.49 -6.45
CA ASP A 288 22.51 -11.77 -6.60
C ASP A 288 21.75 -12.88 -5.82
N PRO A 289 21.54 -14.08 -6.39
CA PRO A 289 20.87 -15.19 -5.71
C PRO A 289 21.47 -15.56 -4.34
N SER A 290 22.75 -15.29 -4.09
CA SER A 290 23.39 -15.50 -2.79
C SER A 290 22.76 -14.68 -1.66
N MET A 291 22.13 -13.55 -1.98
CA MET A 291 21.44 -12.70 -1.00
C MET A 291 20.24 -13.41 -0.34
N HIS A 292 19.68 -14.44 -0.97
CA HIS A 292 18.69 -15.31 -0.33
C HIS A 292 19.29 -16.00 0.91
N GLY A 293 20.55 -16.45 0.82
CA GLY A 293 21.26 -17.04 1.95
C GLY A 293 21.53 -16.03 3.07
N GLU A 294 21.92 -14.80 2.72
CA GLU A 294 22.10 -13.70 3.68
C GLU A 294 20.80 -13.37 4.43
N MET A 295 19.68 -13.30 3.71
CA MET A 295 18.36 -13.07 4.30
C MET A 295 17.98 -14.19 5.30
N LEU A 296 18.19 -15.45 4.92
CA LEU A 296 17.90 -16.59 5.80
C LEU A 296 18.84 -16.66 7.02
N ASP A 297 20.13 -16.35 6.85
CA ASP A 297 21.08 -16.27 7.96
C ASP A 297 20.68 -15.17 8.95
N PHE A 298 20.31 -13.98 8.44
CA PHE A 298 19.80 -12.89 9.27
C PHE A 298 18.55 -13.31 10.06
N ALA A 299 17.58 -13.95 9.42
CA ALA A 299 16.37 -14.45 10.07
C ALA A 299 16.69 -15.45 11.20
N ARG A 300 17.58 -16.41 10.93
CA ARG A 300 17.99 -17.44 11.90
C ARG A 300 18.76 -16.87 13.08
N LYS A 301 19.53 -15.79 12.90
CA LYS A 301 20.24 -15.12 13.99
C LYS A 301 19.31 -14.21 14.79
N ALA A 302 18.46 -13.44 14.11
CA ALA A 302 17.52 -12.51 14.71
C ALA A 302 16.53 -13.17 15.67
N LYS A 303 16.08 -14.40 15.39
CA LYS A 303 15.11 -15.12 16.26
C LYS A 303 15.61 -15.35 17.70
N ASN A 304 16.92 -15.25 17.95
CA ASN A 304 17.48 -15.35 19.30
C ASN A 304 17.29 -14.06 20.13
N TYR A 305 16.91 -12.96 19.49
CA TYR A 305 16.88 -11.62 20.10
C TYR A 305 15.53 -10.91 19.98
N THR A 306 14.67 -11.36 19.07
CA THR A 306 13.36 -10.76 18.78
C THR A 306 12.44 -11.78 18.12
N HIS A 307 11.14 -11.46 18.05
CA HIS A 307 10.19 -12.24 17.28
C HIS A 307 10.43 -12.03 15.77
N VAL A 308 10.51 -13.11 14.99
CA VAL A 308 10.76 -13.05 13.54
C VAL A 308 9.57 -13.63 12.81
N VAL A 309 9.15 -12.92 11.77
CA VAL A 309 8.11 -13.34 10.83
C VAL A 309 8.67 -13.28 9.42
N LEU A 310 8.52 -14.35 8.64
CA LEU A 310 8.79 -14.34 7.20
C LEU A 310 7.47 -14.23 6.44
N SER A 311 7.44 -13.35 5.44
CA SER A 311 6.28 -13.14 4.58
C SER A 311 6.60 -13.20 3.10
N ILE A 312 5.64 -13.63 2.30
CA ILE A 312 5.71 -13.56 0.83
C ILE A 312 4.86 -12.40 0.33
N VAL A 313 5.21 -11.84 -0.82
CA VAL A 313 4.27 -10.99 -1.57
C VAL A 313 3.37 -11.93 -2.37
N GLY A 314 2.06 -11.68 -2.37
CA GLY A 314 1.04 -12.46 -3.10
C GLY A 314 1.17 -12.37 -4.62
N LEU A 315 2.30 -12.82 -5.17
CA LEU A 315 2.56 -13.00 -6.59
C LEU A 315 2.12 -14.40 -6.99
N SER A 316 1.43 -14.53 -8.12
CA SER A 316 0.91 -15.81 -8.63
C SER A 316 1.99 -16.88 -8.89
N GLU A 317 3.25 -16.47 -8.95
CA GLU A 317 4.41 -17.33 -9.22
C GLU A 317 5.05 -17.91 -7.94
N VAL A 318 4.54 -17.55 -6.75
CA VAL A 318 5.08 -17.97 -5.45
C VAL A 318 4.11 -18.95 -4.80
N ASP A 319 4.59 -20.17 -4.51
CA ASP A 319 3.81 -21.21 -3.82
C ASP A 319 3.74 -20.91 -2.31
N SER A 320 2.56 -20.48 -1.85
CA SER A 320 2.36 -20.05 -0.46
C SER A 320 2.40 -21.20 0.55
N GLU A 321 1.93 -22.40 0.16
CA GLU A 321 1.99 -23.58 1.02
C GLU A 321 3.43 -24.09 1.16
N ALA A 322 4.19 -24.12 0.06
CA ALA A 322 5.61 -24.45 0.09
C ALA A 322 6.40 -23.44 0.91
N ALA A 323 6.11 -22.14 0.77
CA ALA A 323 6.74 -21.08 1.55
C ALA A 323 6.46 -21.23 3.04
N LYS A 324 5.20 -21.46 3.43
CA LYS A 324 4.81 -21.68 4.83
C LYS A 324 5.55 -22.87 5.43
N LYS A 325 5.60 -24.00 4.71
CA LYS A 325 6.29 -25.20 5.17
C LYS A 325 7.78 -24.93 5.39
N PHE A 326 8.45 -24.32 4.40
CA PHE A 326 9.86 -23.97 4.48
C PHE A 326 10.17 -23.04 5.66
N VAL A 327 9.34 -22.00 5.87
CA VAL A 327 9.53 -21.04 6.96
C VAL A 327 9.43 -21.69 8.33
N VAL A 328 8.40 -22.50 8.55
CA VAL A 328 8.15 -23.13 9.86
C VAL A 328 9.13 -24.27 10.12
N GLU A 329 9.43 -25.11 9.13
CA GLU A 329 10.24 -26.32 9.32
C GLU A 329 11.74 -26.07 9.19
N GLU A 330 12.19 -25.26 8.20
CA GLU A 330 13.61 -25.11 7.87
C GLU A 330 14.26 -23.85 8.49
N VAL A 331 13.46 -22.80 8.72
CA VAL A 331 13.94 -21.56 9.36
C VAL A 331 13.58 -21.55 10.84
N GLY A 332 12.41 -22.10 11.19
CA GLY A 332 11.89 -22.17 12.56
C GLY A 332 11.43 -20.82 13.08
N VAL A 333 10.67 -20.08 12.26
CA VAL A 333 10.06 -18.78 12.58
C VAL A 333 8.62 -18.74 12.09
N ASP A 334 7.87 -17.69 12.46
CA ASP A 334 6.45 -17.58 12.09
C ASP A 334 6.29 -17.17 10.61
N PHE A 335 5.21 -17.63 9.98
CA PHE A 335 4.86 -17.30 8.60
C PHE A 335 3.64 -16.38 8.55
N ARG A 336 3.70 -15.35 7.69
CA ARG A 336 2.55 -14.51 7.35
C ARG A 336 2.40 -14.42 5.83
N GLU A 337 1.21 -14.72 5.33
CA GLU A 337 0.86 -14.49 3.91
C GLU A 337 0.65 -13.00 3.60
#